data_AF-A0A9P7NI29-F1
#
_entry.id   AF-A0A9P7NI29-F1
#
_cell.length_a   1.000
_cell.length_b   1.000
_cell.length_c   1.000
_cell.angle_alpha   90.00
_cell.angle_beta   90.00
_cell.angle_gamma   90.00
#
_symmetry.space_group_name_H-M   'P 1'
#
loop_
_entity.id
_entity.type
_entity.pdbx_description
1 polymer ?
#
loop_
_entity_poly.entity_id
_entity_poly.type
_entity_poly.pdbx_seq_one_letter_code
_entity_poly.pdbx_strand_id
1 'polypeptide(L)'
;MSFAAAVKTSALNWPFHRGAATALPLAAFGLSAFFFSSLGAFLFPGDPNGFLKLLSCGTFSLICVGSLFLRVYPQSRYHAVIDPNGHLPSSSNQCRVLQDCSPGLGRHSPLDPDIRGLKLLRNPSFWLLFTIMAILSGVGLMTINNIGNDVNVLWKHHDQSVTEDVLIHYQQMHVSILSLCSFAGRLLSGVGSDFLATYLHASRMWCLLVASFIFLLSQACALVVNDPHFLGFVSGLSGLGYGFLFGVFPSLVAEVFGIGGLSQNWGCMTLAPVISSNILNSFYGAVLDSHSVFDRNGERSCHDGRECYRDAYSATFGACFIGIAISLWAVQHERAECA
;
A
#
# COMPACT_ATOMS: atom_id res chain seq x y z
N MET A 1 6.11 15.24 3.42
CA MET A 1 5.87 15.54 4.85
C MET A 1 4.38 15.64 5.19
N SER A 2 3.56 16.39 4.45
CA SER A 2 2.11 16.54 4.69
C SER A 2 1.35 15.21 4.77
N PHE A 3 1.61 14.29 3.84
CA PHE A 3 1.03 12.95 3.83
C PHE A 3 1.26 12.16 5.13
N ALA A 4 2.52 12.08 5.58
CA ALA A 4 2.87 11.37 6.81
C ALA A 4 2.27 12.03 8.06
N ALA A 5 2.13 13.36 8.06
CA ALA A 5 1.45 14.09 9.13
C ALA A 5 -0.05 13.74 9.17
N ALA A 6 -0.73 13.69 8.02
CA ALA A 6 -2.14 13.29 7.95
C ALA A 6 -2.38 11.88 8.49
N VAL A 7 -1.57 10.91 8.04
CA VAL A 7 -1.64 9.51 8.53
C VAL A 7 -1.42 9.44 10.05
N LYS A 8 -0.38 10.11 10.56
CA LYS A 8 -0.09 10.11 12.00
C LYS A 8 -1.20 10.77 12.82
N THR A 9 -1.72 11.92 12.38
CA THR A 9 -2.81 12.61 13.08
C THR A 9 -4.07 11.74 13.13
N SER A 10 -4.43 11.07 12.03
CA SER A 10 -5.54 10.11 12.03
C SER A 10 -5.30 8.95 12.99
N ALA A 11 -4.12 8.35 12.99
CA ALA A 11 -3.80 7.25 13.91
C ALA A 11 -3.90 7.68 15.40
N LEU A 12 -3.46 8.90 15.72
CA LEU A 12 -3.49 9.43 17.09
C LEU A 12 -4.91 9.78 17.56
N ASN A 13 -5.76 10.29 16.67
CA ASN A 13 -7.13 10.69 17.00
C ASN A 13 -8.09 9.49 17.13
N TRP A 14 -7.82 8.36 16.46
CA TRP A 14 -8.64 7.14 16.49
C TRP A 14 -7.84 5.90 16.91
N PRO A 15 -7.46 5.78 18.20
CA PRO A 15 -6.57 4.72 18.68
C PRO A 15 -7.16 3.31 18.59
N PHE A 16 -8.49 3.17 18.60
CA PHE A 16 -9.20 1.87 18.52
C PHE A 16 -9.53 1.42 17.10
N HIS A 17 -9.54 2.34 16.13
CA HIS A 17 -9.87 2.08 14.72
C HIS A 17 -8.80 2.67 13.80
N ARG A 18 -7.54 2.31 14.06
CA ARG A 18 -6.37 2.90 13.39
C ARG A 18 -6.33 2.53 11.91
N GLY A 19 -6.73 1.32 11.55
CA GLY A 19 -6.80 0.84 10.17
C GLY A 19 -7.73 1.71 9.32
N ALA A 20 -8.97 1.88 9.75
CA ALA A 20 -9.96 2.71 9.07
C ALA A 20 -9.55 4.19 9.04
N ALA A 21 -9.06 4.73 10.15
CA ALA A 21 -8.70 6.14 10.25
C ALA A 21 -7.50 6.52 9.37
N THR A 22 -6.49 5.64 9.27
CA THR A 22 -5.33 5.86 8.41
C THR A 22 -5.62 5.55 6.95
N ALA A 23 -6.53 4.61 6.66
CA ALA A 23 -6.87 4.24 5.29
C ALA A 23 -7.50 5.37 4.47
N LEU A 24 -8.28 6.26 5.09
CA LEU A 24 -8.90 7.37 4.36
C LEU A 24 -7.87 8.33 3.72
N PRO A 25 -6.91 8.92 4.46
CA PRO A 25 -5.88 9.76 3.84
C PRO A 25 -4.95 8.97 2.90
N LEU A 26 -4.70 7.69 3.18
CA LEU A 26 -3.93 6.81 2.28
C LEU A 26 -4.68 6.60 0.95
N ALA A 27 -5.99 6.35 1.01
CA ALA A 27 -6.84 6.13 -0.15
C ALA A 27 -6.96 7.42 -0.98
N ALA A 28 -7.22 8.56 -0.34
CA ALA A 28 -7.27 9.86 -1.00
C ALA A 28 -5.96 10.19 -1.74
N PHE A 29 -4.80 9.86 -1.14
CA PHE A 29 -3.51 9.97 -1.83
C PHE A 29 -3.46 9.12 -3.11
N GLY A 30 -3.94 7.87 -3.06
CA GLY A 30 -4.03 6.99 -4.23
C GLY A 30 -4.96 7.46 -5.35
N LEU A 31 -6.06 8.13 -4.98
CA LEU A 31 -7.05 8.65 -5.91
C LEU A 31 -6.60 9.97 -6.57
N SER A 32 -5.60 10.65 -6.01
CA SER A 32 -5.18 11.97 -6.46
C SER A 32 -4.71 12.02 -7.91
N ALA A 33 -4.03 10.97 -8.40
CA ALA A 33 -3.59 10.89 -9.80
C ALA A 33 -4.79 10.92 -10.76
N PHE A 34 -5.81 10.10 -10.51
CA PHE A 34 -7.07 10.14 -11.25
C PHE A 34 -7.72 11.53 -11.18
N PHE A 35 -7.84 12.10 -9.98
CA PHE A 35 -8.45 13.43 -9.80
C PHE A 35 -7.74 14.51 -10.62
N PHE A 36 -6.41 14.60 -10.54
CA PHE A 36 -5.63 15.60 -11.26
C PHE A 36 -5.60 15.34 -12.77
N SER A 37 -5.52 14.07 -13.21
CA SER A 37 -5.58 13.73 -14.63
C SER A 37 -6.93 14.06 -15.25
N SER A 38 -8.05 13.74 -14.58
CA SER A 38 -9.40 14.11 -15.06
C SER A 38 -9.60 15.62 -15.10
N LEU A 39 -9.17 16.32 -14.04
CA LEU A 39 -9.30 17.77 -13.97
C LEU A 39 -8.41 18.46 -15.02
N GLY A 40 -7.20 17.93 -15.25
CA GLY A 40 -6.28 18.38 -16.29
C GLY A 40 -6.85 18.20 -17.69
N ALA A 41 -7.40 17.02 -18.00
CA ALA A 41 -8.03 16.76 -19.28
C ALA A 41 -9.25 17.66 -19.55
N PHE A 42 -10.00 17.99 -18.49
CA PHE A 42 -11.16 18.88 -18.57
C PHE A 42 -10.77 20.37 -18.75
N LEU A 43 -9.79 20.85 -17.97
CA LEU A 43 -9.40 22.28 -17.97
C LEU A 43 -8.38 22.64 -19.06
N PHE A 44 -7.49 21.70 -19.42
CA PHE A 44 -6.34 21.91 -20.29
C PHE A 44 -6.18 20.75 -21.30
N PRO A 45 -7.14 20.55 -22.23
CA PRO A 45 -7.07 19.46 -23.19
C PRO A 45 -5.85 19.60 -24.10
N GLY A 46 -4.94 18.62 -24.06
CA GLY A 46 -3.75 18.59 -24.91
C GLY A 46 -2.65 19.60 -24.57
N ASP A 47 -2.72 20.30 -23.42
CA ASP A 47 -1.69 21.26 -23.00
C ASP A 47 -0.90 20.76 -21.75
N PRO A 48 0.32 20.22 -21.95
CA PRO A 48 1.18 19.79 -20.85
C PRO A 48 1.54 20.93 -19.89
N ASN A 49 1.69 22.18 -20.37
CA ASN A 49 2.07 23.31 -19.54
C ASN A 49 0.93 23.69 -18.58
N GLY A 50 -0.32 23.68 -19.07
CA GLY A 50 -1.51 23.86 -18.26
C GLY A 50 -1.65 22.79 -17.17
N PHE A 51 -1.42 21.52 -17.53
CA PHE A 51 -1.44 20.41 -16.57
C PHE A 51 -0.36 20.56 -15.47
N LEU A 52 0.86 20.94 -15.84
CA LEU A 52 1.93 21.17 -14.86
C LEU A 52 1.63 22.34 -13.92
N LYS A 53 1.02 23.42 -14.42
CA LYS A 53 0.55 24.55 -13.59
C LYS A 53 -0.55 24.12 -12.63
N LEU A 54 -1.50 23.30 -13.09
CA LEU A 54 -2.56 22.74 -12.26
C LEU A 54 -1.99 21.89 -11.12
N LEU A 55 -1.04 21.00 -11.43
CA LEU A 55 -0.36 20.18 -10.42
C LEU A 55 0.36 21.05 -9.39
N SER A 56 1.15 22.03 -9.83
CA SER A 56 1.92 22.90 -8.93
C SER A 56 1.01 23.72 -8.00
N CYS A 57 0.05 24.47 -8.57
CA CYS A 57 -0.84 25.34 -7.79
C CYS A 57 -1.84 24.54 -6.95
N GLY A 58 -2.41 23.47 -7.53
CA GLY A 58 -3.42 22.65 -6.89
C GLY A 58 -2.86 21.89 -5.68
N THR A 59 -1.71 21.23 -5.83
CA THR A 59 -1.09 20.50 -4.71
C THR A 59 -0.65 21.44 -3.59
N PHE A 60 -0.07 22.60 -3.91
CA PHE A 60 0.30 23.62 -2.93
C PHE A 60 -0.92 24.10 -2.14
N SER A 61 -2.00 24.47 -2.84
CA SER A 61 -3.23 24.97 -2.23
C SER A 61 -3.89 23.94 -1.31
N LEU A 62 -3.97 22.68 -1.74
CA LEU A 62 -4.52 21.59 -0.93
C LEU A 62 -3.74 21.37 0.37
N ILE A 63 -2.40 21.45 0.31
CA ILE A 63 -1.55 21.31 1.50
C ILE A 63 -1.71 22.51 2.44
N CYS A 64 -1.69 23.73 1.91
CA CYS A 64 -1.85 24.95 2.70
C CYS A 64 -3.20 24.96 3.43
N VAL A 65 -4.30 24.71 2.71
CA VAL A 65 -5.65 24.64 3.29
C VAL A 65 -5.75 23.47 4.28
N GLY A 66 -5.26 22.28 3.92
CA GLY A 66 -5.30 21.10 4.78
C GLY A 66 -4.55 21.26 6.09
N SER A 67 -3.47 22.05 6.13
CA SER A 67 -2.69 22.28 7.34
C SER A 67 -3.48 22.97 8.46
N LEU A 68 -4.50 23.78 8.13
CA LEU A 68 -5.37 24.44 9.09
C LEU A 68 -6.26 23.46 9.88
N PHE A 69 -6.57 22.30 9.27
CA PHE A 69 -7.47 21.29 9.82
C PHE A 69 -6.72 20.13 10.51
N LEU A 70 -5.40 20.04 10.36
CA LEU A 70 -4.58 19.01 10.99
C LEU A 70 -4.38 19.32 12.48
N ARG A 71 -5.30 18.85 13.33
CA ARG A 71 -5.22 18.95 14.79
C ARG A 71 -5.26 17.58 15.46
N VAL A 72 -4.39 17.40 16.45
CA VAL A 72 -4.41 16.23 17.35
C VAL A 72 -5.19 16.62 18.58
N TYR A 73 -6.23 15.85 18.91
CA TYR A 73 -7.05 16.09 20.08
C TYR A 73 -6.50 15.32 21.29
N PRO A 74 -6.33 15.96 22.46
CA PRO A 74 -5.88 15.26 23.66
C PRO A 74 -6.92 14.22 24.06
N GLN A 75 -6.50 12.95 24.12
CA GLN A 75 -7.34 11.86 24.60
C GLN A 75 -7.35 11.90 26.13
N SER A 76 -8.54 11.99 26.74
CA SER A 76 -8.70 11.97 28.20
C SER A 76 -8.15 10.66 28.76
N ARG A 77 -6.93 10.68 29.30
CA ARG A 77 -6.44 9.60 30.16
C ARG A 77 -7.26 9.64 31.43
N TYR A 78 -8.09 8.62 31.64
CA TYR A 78 -8.74 8.38 32.92
C TYR A 78 -7.65 8.03 33.92
N HIS A 79 -7.10 9.03 34.60
CA HIS A 79 -6.27 8.82 35.77
C HIS A 79 -7.22 8.68 36.96
N ALA A 80 -7.19 7.53 37.62
CA ALA A 80 -7.84 7.40 38.91
C ALA A 80 -7.28 8.50 39.83
N VAL A 81 -8.16 9.37 40.32
CA VAL A 81 -7.79 10.39 41.28
C VAL A 81 -7.40 9.65 42.56
N ILE A 82 -6.12 9.77 42.95
CA ILE A 82 -5.67 9.28 44.25
C ILE A 82 -6.32 10.20 45.29
N ASP A 83 -7.15 9.64 46.17
CA ASP A 83 -7.75 10.36 47.28
C ASP A 83 -6.62 10.95 48.16
N PRO A 84 -6.63 12.27 48.47
CA PRO A 84 -5.61 12.91 49.32
C PRO A 84 -5.52 12.31 50.74
N ASN A 85 -6.48 11.49 51.17
CA ASN A 85 -6.43 10.79 52.46
C ASN A 85 -5.69 9.44 52.45
N GLY A 86 -5.03 9.06 51.35
CA GLY A 86 -4.16 7.87 51.31
C GLY A 86 -4.86 6.53 51.58
N HIS A 87 -6.19 6.50 51.50
CA HIS A 87 -6.95 5.26 51.59
C HIS A 87 -7.07 4.66 50.20
N LEU A 88 -6.35 3.57 49.93
CA LEU A 88 -6.76 2.66 48.88
C LEU A 88 -8.21 2.24 49.17
N PRO A 89 -9.15 2.33 48.21
CA PRO A 89 -10.46 1.73 48.40
C PRO A 89 -10.24 0.23 48.66
N SER A 90 -10.55 -0.20 49.87
CA SER A 90 -10.56 -1.61 50.28
C SER A 90 -11.76 -2.29 49.62
N SER A 91 -11.65 -2.52 48.31
CA SER A 91 -12.54 -3.41 47.56
C SER A 91 -11.73 -4.59 47.05
N SER A 92 -11.03 -5.25 47.98
CA SER A 92 -10.10 -6.34 47.69
C SER A 92 -10.73 -7.62 47.14
N ASN A 93 -12.06 -7.71 46.92
CA ASN A 93 -12.69 -8.99 46.60
C ASN A 93 -13.81 -8.96 45.54
N GLN A 94 -13.95 -7.92 44.70
CA GLN A 94 -15.05 -7.88 43.71
C GLN A 94 -14.66 -7.61 42.26
N CYS A 95 -13.39 -7.71 41.89
CA CYS A 95 -12.98 -7.72 40.48
C CYS A 95 -11.93 -8.80 40.19
N ARG A 96 -12.25 -10.05 40.57
CA ARG A 96 -11.49 -11.25 40.17
C ARG A 96 -12.32 -12.29 39.42
N VAL A 97 -13.60 -12.04 39.17
CA VAL A 97 -14.53 -13.06 38.62
C VAL A 97 -15.02 -12.74 37.19
N LEU A 98 -14.57 -11.64 36.57
CA LEU A 98 -14.78 -11.37 35.14
C LEU A 98 -13.47 -11.19 34.37
N GLN A 99 -12.37 -11.74 34.90
CA GLN A 99 -11.03 -11.58 34.34
C GLN A 99 -10.39 -12.93 33.94
N ASP A 100 -11.23 -13.87 33.51
CA ASP A 100 -10.83 -15.02 32.72
C ASP A 100 -11.82 -15.17 31.55
N CYS A 101 -11.29 -15.27 30.33
CA CYS A 101 -12.00 -15.42 29.05
C CYS A 101 -12.56 -14.16 28.36
N SER A 102 -11.72 -13.17 28.05
CA SER A 102 -11.93 -12.29 26.89
C SER A 102 -10.61 -11.82 26.28
N PRO A 103 -10.13 -12.46 25.20
CA PRO A 103 -8.99 -11.98 24.42
C PRO A 103 -9.53 -11.04 23.34
N GLY A 104 -9.46 -9.72 23.53
CA GLY A 104 -9.91 -8.82 22.46
C GLY A 104 -10.14 -7.34 22.77
N LEU A 105 -10.16 -6.93 24.03
CA LEU A 105 -10.29 -5.51 24.35
C LEU A 105 -8.88 -4.91 24.49
N GLY A 106 -8.45 -4.16 23.47
CA GLY A 106 -7.17 -3.47 23.43
C GLY A 106 -6.96 -2.58 24.64
N ARG A 107 -6.36 -3.15 25.69
CA ARG A 107 -5.76 -2.44 26.80
C ARG A 107 -4.45 -1.88 26.26
N HIS A 108 -4.36 -0.55 26.11
CA HIS A 108 -3.08 0.15 26.15
C HIS A 108 -2.45 -0.14 27.52
N SER A 109 -1.62 -1.17 27.58
CA SER A 109 -0.79 -1.45 28.75
C SER A 109 0.25 -0.33 28.88
N PRO A 110 0.77 -0.03 30.08
CA PRO A 110 1.89 0.90 30.28
C PRO A 110 3.21 0.46 29.61
N LEU A 111 3.17 -0.64 28.85
CA LEU A 111 4.25 -1.35 28.18
C LEU A 111 4.04 -1.35 26.66
N ASP A 112 3.43 -0.31 26.08
CA ASP A 112 3.43 -0.18 24.62
C ASP A 112 4.89 -0.13 24.12
N PRO A 113 5.29 -1.01 23.19
CA PRO A 113 6.62 -0.97 22.62
C PRO A 113 6.79 0.37 21.89
N ASP A 114 7.69 1.22 22.37
CA ASP A 114 8.03 2.49 21.71
C ASP A 114 9.43 2.37 21.09
N ILE A 115 9.50 1.58 20.02
CA ILE A 115 10.76 1.29 19.32
C ILE A 115 10.99 2.38 18.27
N ARG A 116 12.11 3.10 18.39
CA ARG A 116 12.44 4.24 17.51
C ARG A 116 13.88 4.24 17.05
N GLY A 117 14.13 4.95 15.95
CA GLY A 117 15.48 5.17 15.41
C GLY A 117 16.21 3.87 15.09
N LEU A 118 17.51 3.83 15.37
CA LEU A 118 18.37 2.69 15.03
C LEU A 118 18.01 1.40 15.77
N LYS A 119 17.27 1.47 16.88
CA LYS A 119 16.79 0.26 17.59
C LYS A 119 15.84 -0.56 16.70
N LEU A 120 15.17 0.10 15.75
CA LEU A 120 14.29 -0.56 14.78
C LEU A 120 15.06 -1.59 13.93
N LEU A 121 16.26 -1.23 13.47
CA LEU A 121 17.07 -2.09 12.59
C LEU A 121 17.61 -3.35 13.28
N ARG A 122 17.61 -3.38 14.62
CA ARG A 122 18.04 -4.54 15.40
C ARG A 122 16.89 -5.52 15.69
N ASN A 123 15.64 -5.12 15.41
CA ASN A 123 14.47 -5.94 15.69
C ASN A 123 14.20 -6.91 14.51
N PRO A 124 14.05 -8.23 14.75
CA PRO A 124 13.77 -9.19 13.68
C PRO A 124 12.40 -8.96 13.00
N SER A 125 11.38 -8.51 13.74
CA SER A 125 10.06 -8.19 13.18
C SER A 125 10.11 -7.04 12.18
N PHE A 126 11.10 -6.14 12.30
CA PHE A 126 11.35 -5.11 11.29
C PHE A 126 11.75 -5.74 9.97
N TRP A 127 12.74 -6.63 9.97
CA TRP A 127 13.22 -7.27 8.76
C TRP A 127 12.19 -8.20 8.11
N LEU A 128 11.35 -8.85 8.92
CA LEU A 128 10.21 -9.62 8.43
C LEU A 128 9.24 -8.73 7.63
N LEU A 129 8.74 -7.66 8.25
CA LEU A 129 7.83 -6.72 7.61
C LEU A 129 8.48 -5.99 6.42
N PHE A 130 9.76 -5.64 6.54
CA PHE A 130 10.54 -5.01 5.48
C PHE A 130 10.67 -5.92 4.26
N THR A 131 10.91 -7.22 4.47
CA THR A 131 11.04 -8.19 3.38
C THR A 131 9.70 -8.42 2.69
N ILE A 132 8.60 -8.56 3.46
CA ILE A 132 7.25 -8.67 2.87
C ILE A 132 6.91 -7.42 2.05
N MET A 133 7.18 -6.22 2.61
CA MET A 133 6.98 -4.96 1.90
C MET A 133 7.83 -4.90 0.63
N ALA A 134 9.11 -5.26 0.70
CA ALA A 134 10.03 -5.24 -0.44
C ALA A 134 9.51 -6.13 -1.58
N ILE A 135 9.13 -7.37 -1.28
CA ILE A 135 8.65 -8.33 -2.28
C ILE A 135 7.33 -7.85 -2.89
N LEU A 136 6.30 -7.64 -2.08
CA LEU A 136 4.95 -7.36 -2.58
C LEU A 136 4.85 -5.99 -3.24
N SER A 137 5.47 -4.97 -2.64
CA SER A 137 5.48 -3.62 -3.23
C SER A 137 6.36 -3.57 -4.48
N GLY A 138 7.48 -4.31 -4.50
CA GLY A 138 8.34 -4.42 -5.67
C GLY A 138 7.59 -5.00 -6.87
N VAL A 139 6.88 -6.11 -6.65
CA VAL A 139 6.03 -6.73 -7.68
C VAL A 139 4.98 -5.74 -8.20
N GLY A 140 4.26 -5.08 -7.30
CA GLY A 140 3.24 -4.10 -7.69
C GLY A 140 3.82 -2.90 -8.45
N LEU A 141 4.95 -2.34 -7.99
CA LEU A 141 5.60 -1.20 -8.61
C LEU A 141 6.22 -1.52 -9.96
N MET A 142 6.68 -2.75 -10.18
CA MET A 142 7.13 -3.17 -11.51
C MET A 142 5.98 -3.06 -12.52
N THR A 143 4.80 -3.61 -12.20
CA THR A 143 3.63 -3.50 -13.07
C THR A 143 3.18 -2.05 -13.21
N ILE A 144 3.07 -1.28 -12.11
CA ILE A 144 2.60 0.11 -12.14
C ILE A 144 3.50 0.98 -13.04
N ASN A 145 4.81 0.85 -12.91
CA ASN A 145 5.76 1.70 -13.63
C ASN A 145 5.87 1.33 -15.11
N ASN A 146 5.60 0.07 -15.47
CA ASN A 146 5.76 -0.42 -16.84
C ASN A 146 4.43 -0.73 -17.55
N ILE A 147 3.28 -0.47 -16.93
CA ILE A 147 1.98 -0.76 -17.55
C ILE A 147 1.81 -0.05 -18.89
N GLY A 148 2.40 1.14 -19.05
CA GLY A 148 2.38 1.88 -20.31
C GLY A 148 3.11 1.14 -21.44
N ASN A 149 4.19 0.42 -21.12
CA ASN A 149 4.92 -0.42 -22.05
C ASN A 149 4.11 -1.68 -22.41
N ASP A 150 3.48 -2.32 -21.42
CA ASP A 150 2.59 -3.47 -21.65
C ASP A 150 1.44 -3.11 -22.62
N VAL A 151 0.80 -1.96 -22.38
CA VAL A 151 -0.26 -1.41 -23.26
C VAL A 151 0.28 -1.17 -24.68
N ASN A 152 1.45 -0.52 -24.80
CA ASN A 152 2.08 -0.22 -26.08
C ASN A 152 2.33 -1.47 -26.91
N VAL A 153 3.03 -2.44 -26.30
CA VAL A 153 3.43 -3.67 -26.98
C VAL A 153 2.21 -4.51 -27.37
N LEU A 154 1.23 -4.69 -26.48
CA LEU A 154 0.05 -5.50 -26.78
C LEU A 154 -0.85 -4.87 -27.86
N TRP A 155 -1.10 -3.57 -27.79
CA TRP A 155 -1.95 -2.89 -28.78
C TRP A 155 -1.29 -2.84 -30.16
N LYS A 156 0.01 -2.53 -30.24
CA LYS A 156 0.75 -2.55 -31.51
C LYS A 156 0.83 -3.95 -32.12
N HIS A 157 0.89 -5.00 -31.29
CA HIS A 157 0.86 -6.38 -31.76
C HIS A 157 -0.54 -6.79 -32.25
N HIS A 158 -1.60 -6.34 -31.57
CA HIS A 158 -2.98 -6.65 -31.92
C HIS A 158 -3.47 -5.88 -33.16
N ASP A 159 -3.16 -4.59 -33.26
CA ASP A 159 -3.51 -3.72 -34.38
C ASP A 159 -2.34 -2.81 -34.76
N GLN A 160 -1.70 -3.12 -35.90
CA GLN A 160 -0.57 -2.36 -36.42
C GLN A 160 -0.94 -0.96 -36.93
N SER A 161 -2.25 -0.66 -37.07
CA SER A 161 -2.74 0.65 -37.54
C SER A 161 -3.04 1.64 -36.42
N VAL A 162 -2.82 1.25 -35.15
CA VAL A 162 -3.16 2.09 -33.99
C VAL A 162 -2.30 3.35 -33.94
N THR A 163 -2.95 4.51 -33.84
CA THR A 163 -2.27 5.81 -33.72
C THR A 163 -1.74 6.03 -32.30
N GLU A 164 -0.65 6.78 -32.17
CA GLU A 164 -0.06 7.16 -30.87
C GLU A 164 -1.07 7.87 -29.94
N ASP A 165 -1.93 8.74 -30.47
CA ASP A 165 -2.95 9.43 -29.68
C ASP A 165 -3.93 8.47 -28.99
N VAL A 166 -4.35 7.42 -29.71
CA VAL A 166 -5.23 6.38 -29.18
C VAL A 166 -4.51 5.56 -28.11
N LEU A 167 -3.22 5.30 -28.32
CA LEU A 167 -2.41 4.55 -27.37
C LEU A 167 -2.23 5.30 -26.04
N ILE A 168 -1.98 6.61 -26.10
CA ILE A 168 -1.90 7.48 -24.91
C ILE A 168 -3.22 7.42 -24.13
N HIS A 169 -4.36 7.42 -24.82
CA HIS A 169 -5.66 7.29 -24.17
C HIS A 169 -5.80 5.95 -23.40
N TYR A 170 -5.40 4.84 -24.00
CA TYR A 170 -5.40 3.55 -23.31
C TYR A 170 -4.47 3.54 -22.09
N GLN A 171 -3.25 4.08 -22.21
CA GLN A 171 -2.33 4.18 -21.08
C GLN A 171 -2.94 4.96 -19.90
N GLN A 172 -3.60 6.09 -20.18
CA GLN A 172 -4.30 6.89 -19.16
C GLN A 172 -5.49 6.15 -18.53
N MET A 173 -6.21 5.33 -19.30
CA MET A 173 -7.25 4.46 -18.75
C MET A 173 -6.66 3.47 -17.73
N HIS A 174 -5.53 2.83 -18.02
CA HIS A 174 -4.87 1.91 -17.09
C HIS A 174 -4.38 2.60 -15.81
N VAL A 175 -3.84 3.81 -15.92
CA VAL A 175 -3.48 4.64 -14.75
C VAL A 175 -4.73 4.94 -13.89
N SER A 176 -5.86 5.22 -14.52
CA SER A 176 -7.13 5.48 -13.83
C SER A 176 -7.66 4.23 -13.10
N ILE A 177 -7.63 3.06 -13.76
CA ILE A 177 -8.01 1.77 -13.16
C ILE A 177 -7.12 1.47 -11.95
N LEU A 178 -5.79 1.62 -12.09
CA LEU A 178 -4.83 1.44 -11.00
C LEU A 178 -5.17 2.31 -9.79
N SER A 179 -5.45 3.61 -10.01
CA SER A 179 -5.82 4.54 -8.95
C SER A 179 -7.12 4.15 -8.24
N LEU A 180 -8.18 3.82 -8.97
CA LEU A 180 -9.48 3.46 -8.40
C LEU A 180 -9.41 2.14 -7.61
N CYS A 181 -8.78 1.12 -8.18
CA CYS A 181 -8.60 -0.16 -7.50
C CYS A 181 -7.67 -0.02 -6.28
N SER A 182 -6.65 0.83 -6.36
CA SER A 182 -5.77 1.11 -5.21
C SER A 182 -6.48 1.88 -4.11
N PHE A 183 -7.35 2.83 -4.45
CA PHE A 183 -8.25 3.49 -3.50
C PHE A 183 -9.14 2.47 -2.78
N ALA A 184 -9.81 1.59 -3.55
CA ALA A 184 -10.67 0.54 -3.00
C ALA A 184 -9.87 -0.43 -2.10
N GLY A 185 -8.69 -0.87 -2.54
CA GLY A 185 -7.82 -1.76 -1.76
C GLY A 185 -7.38 -1.15 -0.43
N ARG A 186 -7.06 0.15 -0.40
CA ARG A 186 -6.69 0.85 0.84
C ARG A 186 -7.86 0.92 1.83
N LEU A 187 -9.07 1.22 1.35
CA LEU A 187 -10.25 1.23 2.20
C LEU A 187 -10.61 -0.17 2.70
N LEU A 188 -10.62 -1.18 1.82
CA LEU A 188 -10.94 -2.57 2.16
C LEU A 188 -9.97 -3.14 3.19
N SER A 189 -8.67 -2.93 3.00
CA SER A 189 -7.64 -3.41 3.93
C SER A 189 -7.63 -2.64 5.24
N GLY A 190 -7.83 -1.32 5.22
CA GLY A 190 -7.92 -0.50 6.42
C GLY A 190 -9.07 -0.92 7.32
N VAL A 191 -10.29 -0.88 6.80
CA VAL A 191 -11.50 -1.28 7.51
C VAL A 191 -11.48 -2.76 7.84
N GLY A 192 -11.05 -3.60 6.89
CA GLY A 192 -10.94 -5.04 7.08
C GLY A 192 -9.96 -5.44 8.18
N SER A 193 -8.82 -4.75 8.31
CA SER A 193 -7.83 -5.02 9.35
C SER A 193 -8.34 -4.68 10.75
N ASP A 194 -9.13 -3.61 10.90
CA ASP A 194 -9.76 -3.28 12.17
C ASP A 194 -10.91 -4.24 12.50
N PHE A 195 -11.68 -4.64 11.49
CA PHE A 195 -12.72 -5.66 11.67
C PHE A 195 -12.13 -6.99 12.14
N LEU A 196 -11.03 -7.41 11.51
CA LEU A 196 -10.34 -8.65 11.84
C LEU A 196 -9.76 -8.64 13.26
N ALA A 197 -9.13 -7.53 13.66
CA ALA A 197 -8.57 -7.37 14.99
C ALA A 197 -9.66 -7.27 16.09
N THR A 198 -10.75 -6.56 15.82
CA THR A 198 -11.76 -6.21 16.82
C THR A 198 -12.84 -7.27 16.99
N TYR A 199 -13.35 -7.82 15.88
CA TYR A 199 -14.50 -8.74 15.88
C TYR A 199 -14.10 -10.22 15.74
N LEU A 200 -13.05 -10.51 14.98
CA LEU A 200 -12.60 -11.88 14.74
C LEU A 200 -11.40 -12.28 15.62
N HIS A 201 -10.88 -11.36 16.43
CA HIS A 201 -9.70 -11.55 17.29
C HIS A 201 -8.54 -12.21 16.55
N ALA A 202 -8.37 -11.87 15.26
CA ALA A 202 -7.37 -12.42 14.39
C ALA A 202 -6.32 -11.36 14.04
N SER A 203 -5.08 -11.82 13.84
CA SER A 203 -3.95 -10.97 13.48
C SER A 203 -4.19 -10.17 12.20
N ARG A 204 -3.79 -8.90 12.20
CA ARG A 204 -3.81 -8.05 10.99
C ARG A 204 -2.88 -8.59 9.88
N MET A 205 -1.96 -9.52 10.17
CA MET A 205 -1.07 -10.14 9.19
C MET A 205 -1.82 -10.96 8.13
N TRP A 206 -3.03 -11.47 8.42
CA TRP A 206 -3.89 -12.12 7.42
C TRP A 206 -4.22 -11.20 6.25
N CYS A 207 -4.25 -9.89 6.47
CA CYS A 207 -4.42 -8.92 5.39
C CYS A 207 -3.22 -8.95 4.41
N LEU A 208 -2.00 -9.17 4.88
CA LEU A 208 -0.82 -9.32 4.01
C LEU A 208 -0.90 -10.59 3.17
N LEU A 209 -1.44 -11.66 3.73
CA LEU A 209 -1.67 -12.90 3.00
C LEU A 209 -2.69 -12.69 1.88
N VAL A 210 -3.81 -12.02 2.16
CA VAL A 210 -4.82 -11.66 1.15
C VAL A 210 -4.20 -10.79 0.05
N ALA A 211 -3.42 -9.77 0.40
CA ALA A 211 -2.72 -8.94 -0.58
C ALA A 211 -1.77 -9.77 -1.47
N SER A 212 -1.05 -10.72 -0.88
CA SER A 212 -0.12 -11.60 -1.60
C SER A 212 -0.85 -12.47 -2.63
N PHE A 213 -2.02 -13.00 -2.29
CA PHE A 213 -2.86 -13.75 -3.24
C PHE A 213 -3.42 -12.87 -4.36
N ILE A 214 -3.82 -11.63 -4.06
CA ILE A 214 -4.28 -10.68 -5.09
C ILE A 214 -3.13 -10.38 -6.07
N PHE A 215 -1.92 -10.16 -5.58
CA PHE A 215 -0.76 -9.98 -6.45
C PHE A 215 -0.45 -11.23 -7.27
N LEU A 216 -0.48 -12.41 -6.66
CA LEU A 216 -0.28 -13.68 -7.38
C LEU A 216 -1.28 -13.81 -8.55
N LEU A 217 -2.56 -13.52 -8.32
CA LEU A 217 -3.58 -13.54 -9.36
C LEU A 217 -3.30 -12.49 -10.44
N SER A 218 -2.87 -11.29 -10.06
CA SER A 218 -2.49 -10.24 -11.02
C SER A 218 -1.35 -10.69 -11.94
N GLN A 219 -0.28 -11.25 -11.37
CA GLN A 219 0.86 -11.72 -12.14
C GLN A 219 0.48 -12.94 -13.01
N ALA A 220 -0.40 -13.84 -12.52
CA ALA A 220 -0.94 -14.93 -13.33
C ALA A 220 -1.74 -14.41 -14.54
N CYS A 221 -2.59 -13.40 -14.34
CA CYS A 221 -3.30 -12.75 -15.43
C CYS A 221 -2.33 -12.17 -16.46
N ALA A 222 -1.27 -11.48 -16.03
CA ALA A 222 -0.29 -10.89 -16.94
C ALA A 222 0.45 -11.93 -17.79
N LEU A 223 0.66 -13.14 -17.26
CA LEU A 223 1.27 -14.25 -18.00
C LEU A 223 0.34 -14.92 -19.02
N VAL A 224 -0.98 -14.77 -18.86
CA VAL A 224 -1.99 -15.44 -19.70
C VAL A 224 -2.61 -14.49 -20.72
N VAL A 225 -2.79 -13.23 -20.37
CA VAL A 225 -3.45 -12.22 -21.21
C VAL A 225 -2.61 -11.94 -22.47
N ASN A 226 -3.19 -12.23 -23.63
CA ASN A 226 -2.66 -11.88 -24.95
C ASN A 226 -3.48 -10.77 -25.62
N ASP A 227 -4.77 -10.66 -25.28
CA ASP A 227 -5.66 -9.66 -25.84
C ASP A 227 -5.62 -8.39 -24.97
N PRO A 228 -5.31 -7.21 -25.56
CA PRO A 228 -5.16 -5.96 -24.82
C PRO A 228 -6.42 -5.54 -24.06
N HIS A 229 -7.62 -5.97 -24.48
CA HIS A 229 -8.87 -5.64 -23.79
C HIS A 229 -8.94 -6.24 -22.37
N PHE A 230 -8.27 -7.38 -22.14
CA PHE A 230 -8.23 -8.01 -20.81
C PHE A 230 -7.10 -7.50 -19.92
N LEU A 231 -6.21 -6.64 -20.43
CA LEU A 231 -5.13 -6.04 -19.65
C LEU A 231 -5.65 -5.22 -18.46
N GLY A 232 -6.90 -4.75 -18.53
CA GLY A 232 -7.59 -4.07 -17.43
C GLY A 232 -7.66 -4.93 -16.15
N PHE A 233 -7.69 -6.25 -16.25
CA PHE A 233 -7.63 -7.14 -15.08
C PHE A 233 -6.28 -7.08 -14.38
N VAL A 234 -5.18 -7.05 -15.13
CA VAL A 234 -3.82 -6.92 -14.58
C VAL A 234 -3.67 -5.59 -13.85
N SER A 235 -4.10 -4.50 -14.47
CA SER A 235 -4.10 -3.17 -13.84
C SER A 235 -5.00 -3.13 -12.60
N GLY A 236 -6.22 -3.64 -12.69
CA GLY A 236 -7.17 -3.64 -11.58
C GLY A 236 -6.67 -4.43 -10.38
N LEU A 237 -6.19 -5.67 -10.60
CA LEU A 237 -5.69 -6.54 -9.54
C LEU A 237 -4.38 -6.02 -8.95
N SER A 238 -3.44 -5.52 -9.77
CA SER A 238 -2.22 -4.89 -9.27
C SER A 238 -2.53 -3.64 -8.44
N GLY A 239 -3.47 -2.80 -8.89
CA GLY A 239 -3.93 -1.63 -8.15
C GLY A 239 -4.55 -2.04 -6.82
N LEU A 240 -5.45 -3.03 -6.83
CA LEU A 240 -6.13 -3.55 -5.64
C LEU A 240 -5.13 -4.11 -4.63
N GLY A 241 -4.22 -5.00 -5.06
CA GLY A 241 -3.19 -5.59 -4.19
C GLY A 241 -2.25 -4.54 -3.61
N TYR A 242 -1.81 -3.58 -4.42
CA TYR A 242 -0.97 -2.48 -3.97
C TYR A 242 -1.69 -1.57 -2.97
N GLY A 243 -2.96 -1.27 -3.22
CA GLY A 243 -3.80 -0.55 -2.27
C GLY A 243 -3.97 -1.30 -0.96
N PHE A 244 -4.23 -2.61 -1.04
CA PHE A 244 -4.40 -3.48 0.13
C PHE A 244 -3.14 -3.51 1.00
N LEU A 245 -1.98 -3.67 0.37
CA LEU A 245 -0.67 -3.66 1.03
C LEU A 245 -0.46 -2.34 1.79
N PHE A 246 -0.59 -1.21 1.10
CA PHE A 246 -0.33 0.11 1.69
C PHE A 246 -1.41 0.59 2.65
N GLY A 247 -2.62 0.04 2.60
CA GLY A 247 -3.70 0.37 3.54
C GLY A 247 -3.50 -0.27 4.92
N VAL A 248 -3.02 -1.51 4.99
CA VAL A 248 -2.83 -2.21 6.27
C VAL A 248 -1.46 -1.96 6.91
N PHE A 249 -0.41 -1.74 6.11
CA PHE A 249 0.97 -1.67 6.61
C PHE A 249 1.24 -0.60 7.67
N PRO A 250 0.74 0.65 7.56
CA PRO A 250 0.96 1.66 8.59
C PRO A 250 0.38 1.25 9.95
N SER A 251 -0.76 0.56 9.95
CA SER A 251 -1.38 0.04 11.17
C SER A 251 -0.57 -1.09 11.79
N LEU A 252 -0.03 -2.00 10.97
CA LEU A 252 0.89 -3.05 11.43
C LEU A 252 2.17 -2.46 12.05
N VAL A 253 2.75 -1.43 11.41
CA VAL A 253 3.93 -0.73 11.95
C VAL A 253 3.60 -0.05 13.29
N ALA A 254 2.43 0.57 13.41
CA ALA A 254 1.98 1.21 14.65
C ALA A 254 1.72 0.20 15.78
N GLU A 255 1.29 -1.02 15.44
CA GLU A 255 1.02 -2.11 16.36
C GLU A 255 2.31 -2.77 16.86
N VAL A 256 3.24 -3.09 15.96
CA VAL A 256 4.48 -3.82 16.31
C VAL A 256 5.52 -2.90 16.98
N PHE A 257 5.66 -1.65 16.50
CA PHE A 257 6.75 -0.77 16.96
C PHE A 257 6.28 0.44 17.76
N GLY A 258 4.96 0.61 17.91
CA GLY A 258 4.35 1.72 18.65
C GLY A 258 3.99 2.93 17.79
N ILE A 259 3.01 3.68 18.28
CA ILE A 259 2.45 4.85 17.58
C ILE A 259 3.31 6.11 17.70
N GLY A 260 4.10 6.23 18.77
CA GLY A 260 4.90 7.42 19.04
C GLY A 260 5.93 7.70 17.94
N GLY A 261 6.60 6.64 17.47
CA GLY A 261 7.57 6.62 16.37
C GLY A 261 6.99 6.35 14.98
N LEU A 262 5.66 6.29 14.81
CA LEU A 262 5.01 5.80 13.58
C LEU A 262 5.58 6.41 12.29
N SER A 263 5.68 7.74 12.19
CA SER A 263 6.16 8.39 10.96
C SER A 263 7.61 8.02 10.61
N GLN A 264 8.47 7.81 11.62
CA GLN A 264 9.86 7.40 11.40
C GLN A 264 9.92 5.93 10.97
N ASN A 265 9.22 5.06 11.70
CA ASN A 265 9.22 3.62 11.44
C ASN A 265 8.59 3.32 10.08
N TRP A 266 7.46 3.97 9.77
CA TRP A 266 6.80 3.87 8.46
C TRP A 266 7.69 4.41 7.35
N GLY A 267 8.29 5.59 7.53
CA GLY A 267 9.23 6.16 6.55
C GLY A 267 10.40 5.22 6.25
N CYS A 268 10.96 4.59 7.28
CA CYS A 268 12.01 3.58 7.11
C CYS A 268 11.50 2.33 6.37
N MET A 269 10.29 1.86 6.70
CA MET A 269 9.65 0.73 6.00
C MET A 269 9.44 1.02 4.51
N THR A 270 9.10 2.27 4.15
CA THR A 270 8.93 2.68 2.74
C THR A 270 10.23 2.80 1.95
N LEU A 271 11.39 2.56 2.55
CA LEU A 271 12.63 2.37 1.80
C LEU A 271 12.69 1.00 1.12
N ALA A 272 11.99 -0.01 1.63
CA ALA A 272 11.97 -1.36 1.05
C ALA A 272 11.48 -1.33 -0.43
N PRO A 273 10.32 -0.70 -0.73
CA PRO A 273 9.86 -0.51 -2.11
C PRO A 273 10.84 0.24 -3.00
N VAL A 274 11.58 1.23 -2.47
CA VAL A 274 12.57 1.97 -3.27
C VAL A 274 13.64 1.01 -3.77
N ILE A 275 14.16 0.14 -2.90
CA ILE A 275 15.20 -0.82 -3.27
C ILE A 275 14.62 -1.87 -4.24
N SER A 276 13.51 -2.52 -3.87
CA SER A 276 12.98 -3.64 -4.65
C SER A 276 12.41 -3.21 -6.00
N SER A 277 11.73 -2.06 -6.06
CA SER A 277 11.18 -1.56 -7.33
C SER A 277 12.26 -1.19 -8.32
N ASN A 278 13.38 -0.60 -7.89
CA ASN A 278 14.48 -0.31 -8.82
C ASN A 278 15.06 -1.60 -9.40
N ILE A 279 15.29 -2.63 -8.57
CA ILE A 279 15.78 -3.93 -9.03
C ILE A 279 14.83 -4.56 -10.05
N LEU A 280 13.53 -4.61 -9.74
CA LEU A 280 12.54 -5.25 -10.62
C LEU A 280 12.25 -4.43 -11.88
N ASN A 281 12.26 -3.10 -11.81
CA ASN A 281 12.11 -2.25 -12.99
C ASN A 281 13.32 -2.36 -13.92
N SER A 282 14.54 -2.39 -13.38
CA SER A 282 15.73 -2.63 -14.19
C SER A 282 15.71 -4.01 -14.84
N PHE A 283 15.25 -5.03 -14.12
CA PHE A 283 15.08 -6.37 -14.69
C PHE A 283 14.03 -6.38 -15.81
N TYR A 284 12.86 -5.77 -15.59
CA TYR A 284 11.83 -5.62 -16.61
C TYR A 284 12.38 -4.90 -17.85
N GLY A 285 13.09 -3.79 -17.66
CA GLY A 285 13.71 -3.03 -18.76
C GLY A 285 14.70 -3.86 -19.55
N ALA A 286 15.55 -4.65 -18.89
CA ALA A 286 16.50 -5.53 -19.57
C ALA A 286 15.81 -6.63 -20.39
N VAL A 287 14.73 -7.22 -19.87
CA VAL A 287 13.90 -8.21 -20.59
C VAL A 287 13.19 -7.60 -21.79
N LEU A 288 12.65 -6.38 -21.64
CA LEU A 288 12.00 -5.69 -22.74
C LEU A 288 13.01 -5.30 -23.83
N ASP A 289 14.16 -4.78 -23.42
CA ASP A 289 15.24 -4.38 -24.33
C ASP A 289 15.79 -5.57 -25.13
N SER A 290 15.87 -6.76 -24.53
CA SER A 290 16.38 -7.96 -25.22
C SER A 290 15.48 -8.44 -26.37
N HIS A 291 14.19 -8.13 -26.30
CA HIS A 291 13.21 -8.45 -27.34
C HIS A 291 12.91 -7.26 -28.27
N SER A 292 13.43 -6.07 -27.95
CA SER A 292 13.21 -4.87 -28.75
C SER A 292 14.12 -4.81 -29.98
N VAL A 293 13.57 -4.33 -31.10
CA VAL A 293 14.32 -4.02 -32.32
C VAL A 293 14.24 -2.52 -32.61
N PHE A 294 15.25 -1.97 -33.28
CA PHE A 294 15.20 -0.59 -33.75
C PHE A 294 14.31 -0.51 -34.99
N ASP A 295 13.22 0.22 -34.88
CA ASP A 295 12.32 0.49 -35.99
C ASP A 295 12.98 1.49 -36.97
N ARG A 296 12.40 1.64 -38.17
CA ARG A 296 12.86 2.58 -39.22
C ARG A 296 12.91 4.03 -38.74
N ASN A 297 12.16 4.35 -37.70
CA ASN A 297 12.09 5.68 -37.08
C ASN A 297 13.22 5.92 -36.06
N GLY A 298 14.07 4.91 -35.80
CA GLY A 298 15.16 4.96 -34.82
C GLY A 298 14.73 4.65 -33.39
N GLU A 299 13.45 4.38 -33.15
CA GLU A 299 12.92 4.00 -31.83
C GLU A 299 13.00 2.49 -31.59
N ARG A 300 13.28 2.08 -30.34
CA ARG A 300 13.18 0.68 -29.93
C ARG A 300 11.73 0.30 -29.69
N SER A 301 11.23 -0.69 -30.44
CA SER A 301 9.90 -1.26 -30.24
C SER A 301 9.99 -2.78 -30.19
N CYS A 302 9.19 -3.39 -29.31
CA CYS A 302 9.04 -4.84 -29.25
C CYS A 302 7.71 -5.25 -29.90
N HIS A 303 7.77 -6.19 -30.84
CA HIS A 303 6.62 -6.61 -31.64
C HIS A 303 6.13 -8.03 -31.29
N ASP A 304 6.77 -8.71 -30.33
CA ASP A 304 6.44 -10.08 -29.94
C ASP A 304 5.25 -10.17 -28.96
N GLY A 305 4.55 -9.05 -28.75
CA GLY A 305 3.39 -8.98 -27.87
C GLY A 305 3.76 -9.33 -26.43
N ARG A 306 3.06 -10.31 -25.85
CA ARG A 306 3.26 -10.72 -24.46
C ARG A 306 4.67 -11.24 -24.17
N GLU A 307 5.34 -11.86 -25.13
CA GLU A 307 6.66 -12.47 -24.89
C GLU A 307 7.72 -11.39 -24.56
N CYS A 308 7.52 -10.13 -24.96
CA CYS A 308 8.38 -9.00 -24.65
C CYS A 308 8.60 -8.74 -23.14
N TYR A 309 7.64 -9.12 -22.30
CA TYR A 309 7.69 -8.89 -20.85
C TYR A 309 7.43 -10.16 -20.02
N ARG A 310 7.19 -11.30 -20.67
CA ARG A 310 6.75 -12.54 -20.02
C ARG A 310 7.74 -13.03 -18.96
N ASP A 311 9.03 -12.91 -19.21
CA ASP A 311 10.06 -13.35 -18.25
C ASP A 311 10.08 -12.47 -17.00
N ALA A 312 9.84 -11.16 -17.16
CA ALA A 312 9.71 -10.23 -16.03
C ALA A 312 8.53 -10.61 -15.13
N TYR A 313 7.38 -10.88 -15.73
CA TYR A 313 6.18 -11.32 -15.02
C TYR A 313 6.29 -12.74 -14.44
N SER A 314 7.11 -13.61 -15.04
CA SER A 314 7.38 -14.95 -14.51
C SER A 314 8.23 -14.88 -13.24
N ALA A 315 9.22 -13.98 -13.21
CA ALA A 315 10.04 -13.76 -12.03
C ALA A 315 9.22 -13.17 -10.86
N THR A 316 8.36 -12.18 -11.13
CA THR A 316 7.48 -11.60 -10.10
C THR A 316 6.39 -12.57 -9.64
N PHE A 317 5.87 -13.43 -10.52
CA PHE A 317 4.99 -14.53 -10.14
C PHE A 317 5.66 -15.48 -9.15
N GLY A 318 6.93 -15.85 -9.38
CA GLY A 318 7.75 -16.58 -8.42
C GLY A 318 7.93 -15.84 -7.09
N ALA A 319 8.20 -14.53 -7.15
CA ALA A 319 8.35 -13.69 -5.97
C ALA A 319 7.06 -13.62 -5.12
N CYS A 320 5.86 -13.67 -5.73
CA CYS A 320 4.59 -13.75 -5.01
C CYS A 320 4.47 -15.01 -4.15
N PHE A 321 4.94 -16.17 -4.61
CA PHE A 321 4.94 -17.39 -3.78
C PHE A 321 5.83 -17.23 -2.55
N ILE A 322 6.99 -16.59 -2.70
CA ILE A 322 7.87 -16.28 -1.58
C ILE A 322 7.17 -15.33 -0.60
N GLY A 323 6.49 -14.29 -1.11
CA GLY A 323 5.68 -13.37 -0.31
C GLY A 323 4.56 -14.08 0.47
N ILE A 324 3.87 -15.04 -0.17
CA ILE A 324 2.84 -15.88 0.48
C ILE A 324 3.47 -16.74 1.58
N ALA A 325 4.58 -17.42 1.30
CA ALA A 325 5.26 -18.29 2.26
C ALA A 325 5.73 -17.51 3.50
N ILE A 326 6.35 -16.34 3.31
CA ILE A 326 6.79 -15.48 4.42
C ILE A 326 5.59 -14.92 5.19
N SER A 327 4.52 -14.52 4.51
CA SER A 327 3.30 -14.03 5.18
C SER A 327 2.60 -15.12 6.00
N LEU A 328 2.54 -16.35 5.46
CA LEU A 328 2.02 -17.52 6.20
C LEU A 328 2.88 -17.84 7.42
N TRP A 329 4.20 -17.82 7.25
CA TRP A 329 5.15 -18.02 8.35
C TRP A 329 4.98 -16.98 9.44
N ALA A 330 4.81 -15.69 9.09
CA ALA A 330 4.56 -14.61 10.05
C ALA A 330 3.30 -14.87 10.89
N VAL A 331 2.21 -15.28 10.23
CA VAL A 331 0.94 -15.62 10.91
C VAL A 331 1.09 -16.83 11.84
N GLN A 332 1.83 -17.85 11.42
CA GLN A 332 2.07 -19.04 12.24
C GLN A 332 2.95 -18.74 13.45
N HIS A 333 3.99 -17.93 13.25
CA HIS A 333 4.90 -17.54 14.32
C HIS A 333 4.17 -16.73 15.41
N GLU A 334 3.36 -15.75 15.01
CA GLU A 334 2.54 -14.95 15.94
C GLU A 334 1.56 -15.83 16.72
N ARG A 335 0.94 -16.82 16.06
CA ARG A 335 0.05 -17.78 16.74
C ARG A 335 0.78 -18.66 17.75
N ALA A 336 2.01 -19.06 17.44
CA ALA A 336 2.82 -19.89 18.33
C ALA A 336 3.29 -19.13 19.58
N GLU A 337 3.49 -17.81 19.50
CA GLU A 337 3.83 -16.97 20.66
C GLU A 337 2.64 -16.72 21.60
N CYS A 338 1.40 -16.86 21.10
CA CYS A 338 0.18 -16.68 21.88
C CYS A 338 -0.39 -17.98 22.49
N ALA A 339 0.12 -19.15 22.11
CA ALA A 339 -0.33 -20.46 22.58
C ALA A 339 0.51 -20.94 23.77
#